data_AF-A0A3N4J2G2-F1
#
_entry.id   AF-A0A3N4J2G2-F1
#
_cell.length_a   1.000
_cell.length_b   1.000
_cell.length_c   1.000
_cell.angle_alpha   90.00
_cell.angle_beta   90.00
_cell.angle_gamma   90.00
#
_symmetry.space_group_name_H-M   'P 1'
#
loop_
_entity.id
_entity.type
_entity.pdbx_description
1 polymer ?
#
loop_
_entity_poly.entity_id
_entity_poly.type
_entity_poly.pdbx_seq_one_letter_code
_entity_poly.pdbx_strand_id
1 'polypeptide(L)'
;MDSFDPSSIPTVSIISSYSISKKTTRCLATLFPIQPTTTIPPVLAVAIVAKSIVSSKAITIAEIVKRRMSTQGEAWFQYTKLESVMVELKAPKKSKKEGKGKNKDQKGSQVEKGAQMGEEEDIDEEDPFEVLKEKTPQKKRKMPLLTIYISRSPIPELAKLYGEQSGGRPVEKVQE
;
A
#
# COMPACT_ATOMS: atom_id res chain seq x y z
N MET A 1 5.15 -30.62 18.17
CA MET A 1 5.66 -29.24 18.06
C MET A 1 4.75 -28.54 17.08
N ASP A 2 3.95 -27.59 17.55
CA ASP A 2 3.09 -26.82 16.66
C ASP A 2 3.98 -26.03 15.70
N SER A 3 3.78 -26.26 14.40
CA SER A 3 4.49 -25.53 13.36
C SER A 3 4.06 -24.06 13.43
N PHE A 4 5.01 -23.14 13.59
CA PHE A 4 4.74 -21.72 13.48
C PHE A 4 4.09 -21.41 12.12
N ASP A 5 2.90 -20.81 12.15
CA ASP A 5 2.20 -20.36 10.95
C ASP A 5 2.26 -18.82 10.84
N PRO A 6 3.00 -18.26 9.86
CA PRO A 6 3.03 -16.82 9.60
C PRO A 6 1.64 -16.21 9.34
N SER A 7 0.65 -17.01 8.94
CA SER A 7 -0.72 -16.56 8.70
C SER A 7 -1.46 -16.12 9.97
N SER A 8 -0.99 -16.57 11.14
CA SER A 8 -1.52 -16.18 12.46
C SER A 8 -1.16 -14.74 12.86
N ILE A 9 -0.17 -14.12 12.19
CA ILE A 9 0.25 -12.75 12.48
C ILE A 9 -0.80 -11.74 11.98
N PRO A 10 -1.29 -10.83 12.84
CA PRO A 10 -2.22 -9.79 12.42
C PRO A 10 -1.67 -8.95 11.26
N THR A 11 -2.45 -8.85 10.19
CA THR A 11 -2.03 -8.20 8.94
C THR A 11 -2.63 -6.81 8.77
N VAL A 12 -1.81 -5.87 8.32
CA VAL A 12 -2.17 -4.49 7.96
C VAL A 12 -1.81 -4.23 6.50
N SER A 13 -2.82 -4.28 5.62
CA SER A 13 -2.64 -3.96 4.20
C SER A 13 -2.53 -2.46 3.96
N ILE A 14 -1.61 -2.06 3.08
CA ILE A 14 -1.35 -0.67 2.69
C ILE A 14 -1.83 -0.45 1.25
N ILE A 15 -2.63 0.61 1.06
CA ILE A 15 -3.05 1.12 -0.25
C ILE A 15 -2.84 2.64 -0.33
N SER A 16 -2.99 3.20 -1.53
CA SER A 16 -2.68 4.60 -1.82
C SER A 16 -3.55 5.59 -1.05
N SER A 17 -4.81 5.27 -0.77
CA SER A 17 -5.74 6.14 -0.04
C SER A 17 -5.58 6.11 1.48
N TYR A 18 -4.88 5.11 2.03
CA TYR A 18 -4.69 5.03 3.48
C TYR A 18 -3.72 6.11 3.97
N SER A 19 -4.11 6.78 5.06
CA SER A 19 -3.23 7.68 5.80
C SER A 19 -2.12 6.91 6.51
N ILE A 20 -0.91 7.44 6.45
CA ILE A 20 0.27 6.92 7.15
C ILE A 20 -0.01 6.89 8.66
N SER A 21 -0.51 7.99 9.23
CA SER A 21 -0.74 8.10 10.68
C SER A 21 -1.69 7.03 11.20
N LYS A 22 -2.86 6.87 10.56
CA LYS A 22 -3.86 5.86 10.96
C LYS A 22 -3.29 4.44 10.92
N LYS A 23 -2.48 4.13 9.91
CA LYS A 23 -1.88 2.79 9.77
C LYS A 23 -0.73 2.55 10.75
N THR A 24 0.10 3.56 11.01
CA THR A 24 1.08 3.52 12.09
C THR A 24 0.41 3.28 13.44
N THR A 25 -0.64 4.04 13.77
CA THR A 25 -1.39 3.85 15.03
C THR A 25 -1.94 2.44 15.14
N ARG A 26 -2.51 1.90 14.05
CA ARG A 26 -3.00 0.52 14.03
C ARG A 26 -1.89 -0.51 14.28
N CYS A 27 -0.72 -0.34 13.65
CA CYS A 27 0.41 -1.26 13.87
C CYS A 27 0.87 -1.24 15.33
N LEU A 28 0.99 -0.05 15.93
CA LEU A 28 1.37 0.09 17.34
C LEU A 28 0.34 -0.53 18.28
N ALA A 29 -0.97 -0.32 18.02
CA ALA A 29 -2.03 -0.93 18.83
C ALA A 29 -2.01 -2.48 18.77
N THR A 30 -1.59 -3.05 17.64
CA THR A 30 -1.38 -4.51 17.51
C THR A 30 -0.17 -4.98 18.31
N LEU A 31 0.94 -4.23 18.29
CA LEU A 31 2.17 -4.59 18.99
C LEU A 31 2.07 -4.41 20.52
N PHE A 32 1.25 -3.46 20.97
CA PHE A 32 1.06 -3.10 22.37
C PHE A 32 -0.43 -3.13 22.73
N PRO A 33 -1.05 -4.33 22.83
CA PRO A 33 -2.44 -4.46 23.22
C PRO A 33 -2.64 -3.96 24.67
N ILE A 34 -3.71 -3.21 24.89
CA ILE A 34 -4.04 -2.60 26.20
C ILE A 34 -4.54 -3.66 27.20
N GLN A 35 -5.07 -4.78 26.71
CA GLN A 35 -5.62 -5.86 27.55
C GLN A 35 -4.94 -7.19 27.22
N PRO A 36 -4.52 -7.97 28.22
CA PRO A 36 -4.01 -9.32 28.00
C PRO A 36 -5.15 -10.23 27.55
N THR A 37 -5.04 -10.79 26.35
CA THR A 37 -5.98 -11.81 25.84
C THR A 37 -5.71 -13.12 26.56
N THR A 38 -6.69 -13.63 27.30
CA THR A 38 -6.55 -14.72 28.28
C THR A 38 -6.43 -16.13 27.69
N THR A 39 -6.50 -16.30 26.37
CA THR A 39 -6.65 -17.63 25.75
C THR A 39 -5.48 -18.11 24.90
N ILE A 40 -4.62 -17.22 24.37
CA ILE A 40 -3.44 -17.58 23.58
C ILE A 40 -2.38 -16.50 23.82
N PRO A 41 -1.10 -16.83 24.09
CA PRO A 41 -0.05 -15.82 24.17
C PRO A 41 -0.01 -15.08 22.82
N PRO A 42 -0.30 -13.77 22.80
CA PRO A 42 -0.39 -13.05 21.54
C PRO A 42 0.98 -13.04 20.90
N VAL A 43 1.07 -13.45 19.64
CA VAL A 43 2.26 -13.18 18.83
C VAL A 43 2.37 -11.65 18.77
N LEU A 44 3.36 -11.10 19.48
CA LEU A 44 3.60 -9.66 19.58
C LEU A 44 4.26 -9.13 18.30
N ALA A 45 3.60 -9.36 17.17
CA ALA A 45 4.05 -9.03 15.84
C ALA A 45 2.91 -8.48 14.97
N VAL A 46 3.29 -7.77 13.92
CA VAL A 46 2.38 -7.25 12.89
C VAL A 46 2.99 -7.46 11.51
N ALA A 47 2.18 -7.86 10.53
CA ALA A 47 2.57 -7.97 9.14
C ALA A 47 2.06 -6.77 8.34
N ILE A 48 2.96 -5.96 7.78
CA ILE A 48 2.62 -4.82 6.92
C ILE A 48 2.76 -5.26 5.46
N VAL A 49 1.65 -5.35 4.74
CA VAL A 49 1.60 -5.91 3.38
C VAL A 49 1.29 -4.83 2.35
N ALA A 50 2.08 -4.75 1.29
CA ALA A 50 1.95 -3.72 0.27
C ALA A 50 2.32 -4.21 -1.13
N LYS A 51 1.49 -3.82 -2.10
CA LYS A 51 1.77 -3.99 -3.52
C LYS A 51 2.87 -3.02 -3.96
N SER A 52 3.55 -3.34 -5.07
CA SER A 52 4.64 -2.54 -5.68
C SER A 52 4.43 -1.02 -5.61
N ILE A 53 3.30 -0.52 -6.11
CA ILE A 53 3.03 0.93 -6.23
C ILE A 53 2.94 1.68 -4.89
N VAL A 54 2.75 0.96 -3.78
CA VAL A 54 2.60 1.52 -2.42
C VAL A 54 3.65 0.99 -1.45
N SER A 55 4.68 0.30 -1.95
CA SER A 55 5.74 -0.29 -1.11
C SER A 55 6.52 0.76 -0.34
N SER A 56 6.84 1.91 -0.96
CA SER A 56 7.51 3.01 -0.27
C SER A 56 6.72 3.53 0.92
N LYS A 57 5.38 3.61 0.81
CA LYS A 57 4.51 4.00 1.93
C LYS A 57 4.54 2.98 3.07
N ALA A 58 4.58 1.69 2.74
CA ALA A 58 4.66 0.62 3.74
C ALA A 58 5.99 0.67 4.50
N ILE A 59 7.10 0.91 3.79
CA ILE A 59 8.42 1.14 4.40
C ILE A 59 8.36 2.35 5.32
N THR A 60 7.80 3.48 4.87
CA THR A 60 7.63 4.67 5.73
C THR A 60 6.87 4.35 7.02
N ILE A 61 5.76 3.60 6.92
CA ILE A 61 4.98 3.19 8.10
C ILE A 61 5.82 2.31 9.03
N ALA A 62 6.53 1.31 8.48
CA ALA A 62 7.41 0.42 9.23
C ALA A 62 8.51 1.20 9.98
N GLU A 63 9.18 2.14 9.32
CA GLU A 63 10.22 2.97 9.93
C GLU A 63 9.69 3.86 11.05
N ILE A 64 8.49 4.44 10.88
CA ILE A 64 7.85 5.23 11.95
C ILE A 64 7.52 4.32 13.14
N VAL A 65 7.01 3.10 12.91
CA VAL A 65 6.72 2.14 13.98
C VAL A 65 7.99 1.79 14.75
N LYS A 66 9.07 1.40 14.07
CA LYS A 66 10.37 1.09 14.70
C LYS A 66 10.90 2.26 15.52
N ARG A 67 10.84 3.47 14.97
CA ARG A 67 11.25 4.69 15.69
C ARG A 67 10.45 4.89 16.97
N ARG A 68 9.12 4.68 16.92
CA ARG A 68 8.25 4.81 18.09
C ARG A 68 8.57 3.77 19.16
N MET A 69 8.81 2.52 18.77
CA MET A 69 9.27 1.47 19.68
C MET A 69 10.59 1.85 20.34
N SER A 70 11.60 2.26 19.55
CA SER A 70 12.89 2.68 20.09
C SER A 70 12.80 3.89 21.02
N THR A 71 11.94 4.88 20.72
CA THR A 71 11.72 6.03 21.62
C THR A 71 11.05 5.64 22.95
N GLN A 72 10.37 4.50 23.00
CA GLN A 72 9.77 3.94 24.21
C GLN A 72 10.74 2.99 24.95
N GLY A 73 11.98 2.83 24.48
CA GLY A 73 12.96 1.90 25.06
C GLY A 73 12.69 0.42 24.71
N GLU A 74 11.84 0.16 23.73
CA GLU A 74 11.50 -1.19 23.28
C GLU A 74 12.44 -1.62 22.15
N ALA A 75 12.89 -2.88 22.21
CA ALA A 75 13.56 -3.52 21.08
C ALA A 75 12.54 -3.87 19.98
N TRP A 76 13.01 -3.91 18.75
CA TRP A 76 12.24 -4.32 17.58
C TRP A 76 13.03 -5.31 16.74
N PHE A 77 12.30 -6.22 16.11
CA PHE A 77 12.81 -7.21 15.17
C PHE A 77 11.97 -7.13 13.91
N GLN A 78 12.63 -7.19 12.75
CA GLN A 78 12.02 -7.05 11.44
C GLN A 78 12.43 -8.21 10.55
N TYR A 79 11.45 -8.77 9.84
CA TYR A 79 11.63 -9.82 8.85
C TYR A 79 10.98 -9.36 7.55
N THR A 80 11.69 -9.44 6.42
CA THR A 80 11.20 -8.90 5.14
C THR A 80 11.04 -10.01 4.11
N LYS A 81 9.80 -10.22 3.66
CA LYS A 81 9.45 -11.16 2.59
C LYS A 81 9.08 -10.38 1.33
N LEU A 82 9.63 -10.80 0.20
CA LEU A 82 9.25 -10.31 -1.13
C LEU A 82 8.73 -11.48 -1.97
N GLU A 83 7.52 -11.34 -2.50
CA GLU A 83 6.91 -12.34 -3.38
C GLU A 83 6.31 -11.71 -4.64
N SER A 84 6.00 -12.51 -5.65
CA SER A 84 5.33 -12.03 -6.86
C SER A 84 3.90 -12.55 -6.93
N VAL A 85 2.94 -11.64 -7.10
CA VAL A 85 1.53 -11.97 -7.28
C VAL A 85 1.11 -11.64 -8.72
N MET A 86 0.39 -12.55 -9.37
CA MET A 86 -0.19 -12.29 -10.68
C MET A 86 -1.36 -11.31 -10.55
N VAL A 87 -1.32 -10.21 -11.29
CA VAL A 87 -2.40 -9.21 -11.31
C VAL A 87 -2.86 -8.99 -12.74
N GLU A 88 -4.18 -8.99 -12.93
CA GLU A 88 -4.83 -8.58 -14.16
C GLU A 88 -4.94 -7.05 -14.19
N LEU A 89 -4.26 -6.43 -15.16
CA LEU A 89 -4.34 -5.00 -15.37
C LEU A 89 -5.49 -4.71 -16.34
N LYS A 90 -6.43 -3.87 -15.89
CA LYS A 90 -7.40 -3.26 -16.79
C LYS A 90 -6.64 -2.37 -17.77
N ALA A 91 -6.91 -2.52 -19.06
CA ALA A 91 -6.27 -1.71 -20.09
C ALA A 91 -6.48 -0.21 -19.77
N PRO A 92 -5.46 0.64 -19.92
CA PRO A 92 -5.63 2.08 -19.75
C PRO A 92 -6.68 2.54 -20.77
N LYS A 93 -7.76 3.16 -20.29
CA LYS A 93 -8.72 3.84 -21.18
C LYS A 93 -7.93 4.93 -21.91
N LYS A 94 -7.73 4.78 -23.22
CA LYS A 94 -7.20 5.85 -24.05
C LYS A 94 -8.20 7.01 -23.93
N SER A 95 -7.86 8.05 -23.16
CA SER A 95 -8.55 9.32 -23.30
C SER A 95 -8.24 9.82 -24.71
N LYS A 96 -9.28 9.98 -25.55
CA LYS A 96 -9.16 10.73 -26.80
C LYS A 96 -8.73 12.16 -26.42
N LYS A 97 -7.42 12.43 -26.42
CA LYS A 97 -6.94 13.80 -26.57
C LYS A 97 -7.08 14.10 -28.06
N GLU A 98 -8.20 14.71 -28.43
CA GLU A 98 -8.27 15.42 -29.70
C GLU A 98 -7.27 16.57 -29.64
N GLY A 99 -6.21 16.44 -30.43
CA GLY A 99 -5.27 17.52 -30.65
C GLY A 99 -5.89 18.52 -31.62
N LYS A 100 -5.97 19.78 -31.21
CA LYS A 100 -5.93 20.90 -32.15
C LYS A 100 -4.71 21.74 -31.79
N GLY A 101 -3.62 21.53 -32.53
CA GLY A 101 -2.43 22.36 -32.43
C GLY A 101 -2.59 23.63 -33.28
N LYS A 102 -2.24 24.79 -32.73
CA LYS A 102 -1.07 25.61 -33.17
C LYS A 102 -1.12 27.05 -32.60
N ASN A 103 0.00 27.40 -31.96
CA ASN A 103 0.74 28.67 -31.95
C ASN A 103 0.31 29.93 -31.18
N LYS A 104 1.33 30.41 -30.45
CA LYS A 104 1.82 31.78 -30.19
C LYS A 104 1.09 32.69 -29.19
N ASP A 105 1.85 33.01 -28.14
CA ASP A 105 2.05 34.33 -27.51
C ASP A 105 0.93 35.38 -27.65
N GLN A 106 0.24 35.69 -26.56
CA GLN A 106 0.15 37.06 -25.98
C GLN A 106 -0.87 37.15 -24.83
N LYS A 107 -0.38 37.56 -23.66
CA LYS A 107 -0.89 38.62 -22.76
C LYS A 107 -2.39 39.03 -22.87
N GLY A 108 -3.13 38.77 -21.79
CA GLY A 108 -4.01 39.78 -21.15
C GLY A 108 -5.53 39.76 -21.45
N SER A 109 -6.28 39.98 -20.36
CA SER A 109 -7.59 40.65 -20.26
C SER A 109 -8.90 39.84 -20.45
N GLN A 110 -9.55 39.59 -19.30
CA GLN A 110 -10.95 39.88 -18.93
C GLN A 110 -11.98 40.16 -20.05
N VAL A 111 -13.15 39.48 -20.02
CA VAL A 111 -14.53 40.02 -19.82
C VAL A 111 -15.61 38.98 -20.22
N GLU A 112 -16.75 39.07 -19.53
CA GLU A 112 -17.99 38.31 -19.55
C GLU A 112 -18.77 38.16 -20.89
N LYS A 113 -19.76 37.23 -20.82
CA LYS A 113 -21.17 37.29 -21.30
C LYS A 113 -21.57 36.71 -22.67
N GLY A 114 -22.71 36.00 -22.64
CA GLY A 114 -23.63 35.68 -23.75
C GLY A 114 -23.62 34.20 -24.16
N ALA A 115 -24.58 33.34 -23.80
CA ALA A 115 -26.00 33.23 -24.21
C ALA A 115 -26.22 32.53 -25.58
N GLN A 116 -27.23 31.65 -25.61
CA GLN A 116 -27.86 30.89 -26.71
C GLN A 116 -27.16 29.59 -27.16
N MET A 117 -27.74 28.39 -26.95
CA MET A 117 -29.02 27.80 -27.43
C MET A 117 -28.87 27.27 -28.86
N GLY A 118 -29.09 25.96 -29.01
CA GLY A 118 -29.02 25.21 -30.27
C GLY A 118 -29.02 23.71 -30.01
N GLU A 119 -30.17 23.19 -29.56
CA GLU A 119 -30.58 21.80 -29.79
C GLU A 119 -30.83 21.66 -31.28
N GLU A 120 -30.12 20.77 -31.99
CA GLU A 120 -30.60 20.06 -33.20
C GLU A 120 -29.78 18.76 -33.24
N GLU A 121 -30.37 17.67 -32.77
CA GLU A 121 -31.11 16.67 -33.55
C GLU A 121 -30.24 15.45 -33.86
N ASP A 122 -30.68 14.37 -33.23
CA ASP A 122 -30.22 13.00 -33.24
C ASP A 122 -30.37 12.44 -34.66
N ILE A 123 -29.26 12.33 -35.38
CA ILE A 123 -29.19 11.54 -36.60
C ILE A 123 -28.19 10.41 -36.33
N ASP A 124 -28.74 9.29 -35.85
CA ASP A 124 -28.13 7.97 -35.85
C ASP A 124 -27.85 7.56 -37.32
N GLU A 125 -26.75 8.05 -37.89
CA GLU A 125 -26.09 7.40 -39.00
C GLU A 125 -25.21 6.28 -38.40
N GLU A 126 -25.74 5.05 -38.41
CA GLU A 126 -24.98 3.84 -38.08
C GLU A 126 -23.75 3.73 -39.01
N ASP A 127 -22.57 4.10 -38.48
CA ASP A 127 -21.28 3.94 -39.13
C ASP A 127 -21.03 2.44 -39.45
N PRO A 128 -20.98 2.03 -40.73
CA PRO A 128 -20.83 0.63 -41.14
C PRO A 128 -19.45 0.03 -40.81
N PHE A 129 -18.53 0.84 -40.26
CA PHE A 129 -17.22 0.43 -39.79
C PHE A 129 -17.14 0.31 -38.27
N GLU A 130 -18.15 -0.29 -37.62
CA GLU A 130 -18.00 -0.73 -36.22
C GLU A 130 -16.81 -1.70 -36.11
N VAL A 131 -15.65 -1.13 -35.78
CA VAL A 131 -14.42 -1.85 -35.50
C VAL A 131 -14.74 -2.82 -34.37
N LEU A 132 -14.63 -4.12 -34.66
CA LEU A 132 -14.76 -5.20 -33.69
C LEU A 132 -14.03 -4.77 -32.42
N LYS A 133 -14.78 -4.42 -31.36
CA LYS A 133 -14.21 -4.09 -30.04
C LYS A 133 -13.74 -5.41 -29.44
N GLU A 134 -12.65 -5.95 -30.01
CA GLU A 134 -11.96 -7.09 -29.47
C GLU A 134 -11.65 -6.75 -28.02
N LYS A 135 -12.24 -7.53 -27.10
CA LYS A 135 -12.09 -7.34 -25.67
C LYS A 135 -10.59 -7.31 -25.41
N THR A 136 -10.05 -6.12 -25.18
CA THR A 136 -8.61 -5.90 -25.10
C THR A 136 -8.07 -6.92 -24.11
N PRO A 137 -7.14 -7.81 -24.51
CA PRO A 137 -6.75 -8.93 -23.66
C PRO A 137 -6.24 -8.36 -22.35
N GLN A 138 -6.86 -8.79 -21.25
CA GLN A 138 -6.48 -8.35 -19.91
C GLN A 138 -5.02 -8.75 -19.68
N LYS A 139 -4.14 -7.75 -19.63
CA LYS A 139 -2.72 -7.99 -19.52
C LYS A 139 -2.41 -8.50 -18.10
N LYS A 140 -2.08 -9.79 -17.99
CA LYS A 140 -1.58 -10.40 -16.76
C LYS A 140 -0.11 -10.00 -16.56
N ARG A 141 0.24 -9.51 -15.37
CA ARG A 141 1.63 -9.18 -15.02
C ARG A 141 1.96 -9.68 -13.61
N LYS A 142 3.18 -10.21 -13.44
CA LYS A 142 3.78 -10.44 -12.12
C LYS A 142 4.07 -9.09 -11.45
N MET A 143 3.45 -8.85 -10.31
CA MET A 143 3.62 -7.64 -9.52
C MET A 143 4.20 -8.00 -8.16
N PRO A 144 5.24 -7.31 -7.68
CA PRO A 144 5.82 -7.61 -6.38
C PRO A 144 4.85 -7.24 -5.25
N LEU A 145 4.83 -8.10 -4.23
CA LEU A 145 4.14 -7.94 -2.97
C LEU A 145 5.19 -8.00 -1.86
N LEU A 146 5.33 -6.88 -1.15
CA LEU A 146 6.24 -6.70 -0.03
C LEU A 146 5.47 -6.95 1.26
N THR A 147 6.03 -7.81 2.12
CA THR A 147 5.54 -8.04 3.47
C THR A 147 6.67 -7.77 4.46
N ILE A 148 6.43 -6.81 5.36
CA ILE A 148 7.35 -6.46 6.44
C ILE A 148 6.71 -6.92 7.74
N TYR A 149 7.31 -7.91 8.39
CA TYR A 149 6.94 -8.30 9.75
C TYR A 149 7.73 -7.44 10.74
N ILE A 150 7.06 -6.90 11.75
CA ILE A 150 7.70 -6.22 12.89
C ILE A 150 7.23 -6.93 14.16
N SER A 151 8.14 -7.26 15.07
CA SER A 151 7.82 -7.87 16.37
C SER A 151 8.60 -7.24 17.52
N ARG A 152 8.09 -7.45 18.74
CA ARG A 152 8.75 -7.05 20.00
C ARG A 152 9.77 -8.05 20.52
N SER A 153 9.66 -9.30 20.09
CA SER A 153 10.57 -10.40 20.43
C SER A 153 11.08 -11.07 19.16
N PRO A 154 12.27 -11.70 19.18
CA PRO A 154 12.76 -12.43 18.04
C PRO A 154 11.84 -13.62 17.72
N ILE A 155 11.66 -13.91 16.44
CA ILE A 155 10.87 -15.02 15.91
C ILE A 155 11.81 -15.88 15.05
N PRO A 156 12.42 -16.95 15.62
CA PRO A 156 13.44 -17.75 14.95
C PRO A 156 12.99 -18.35 13.60
N GLU A 157 11.71 -18.69 13.48
CA GLU A 157 11.14 -19.27 12.27
C GLU A 157 11.12 -18.26 11.12
N LEU A 158 10.79 -17.00 11.41
CA LEU A 158 10.88 -15.92 10.42
C LEU A 158 12.33 -15.53 10.14
N ALA A 159 13.20 -15.55 11.15
CA ALA A 159 14.63 -15.30 10.98
C ALA A 159 15.27 -16.31 10.01
N LYS A 160 14.92 -17.60 10.17
CA LYS A 160 15.38 -18.68 9.30
C LYS A 160 14.88 -18.54 7.86
N LEU A 161 13.64 -18.07 7.67
CA LEU A 161 13.02 -17.95 6.35
C LEU A 161 13.42 -16.68 5.59
N TYR A 162 13.57 -15.55 6.29
CA TYR A 162 13.66 -14.22 5.65
C TYR A 162 14.86 -13.40 6.11
N GLY A 163 15.65 -13.90 7.06
CA GLY A 163 16.67 -13.11 7.75
C GLY A 163 16.08 -12.11 8.73
N GLU A 164 16.92 -11.61 9.65
CA GLU A 164 16.51 -10.71 10.71
C GLU A 164 17.23 -9.36 10.61
N GLN A 165 16.49 -8.27 10.82
CA GLN A 165 17.03 -6.96 11.16
C GLN A 165 16.49 -6.57 12.53
N SER A 166 17.33 -6.12 13.45
CA SER A 166 16.90 -5.75 14.81
C SER A 166 17.49 -4.40 15.25
N GLY A 167 16.89 -3.81 16.28
CA GLY A 167 17.35 -2.55 16.86
C GLY A 167 16.51 -2.12 18.06
N GLY A 168 16.90 -1.02 18.69
CA GLY A 168 16.38 -0.62 20.01
C GLY A 168 17.08 -1.42 21.11
N ARG A 169 17.56 -0.73 22.15
CA ARG A 169 18.14 -1.41 23.33
C ARG A 169 17.02 -1.56 24.35
N PRO A 170 16.77 -2.77 24.89
CA PRO A 170 16.11 -2.87 26.18
C PRO A 170 16.96 -2.07 27.17
N VAL A 171 16.34 -1.20 27.96
CA VAL A 171 17.03 -0.61 29.11
C VAL A 171 17.39 -1.79 30.01
N GLU A 172 18.67 -2.18 30.05
CA GLU A 172 19.16 -3.10 31.06
C GLU A 172 18.74 -2.53 32.40
N LYS A 173 17.86 -3.24 33.12
CA LYS A 173 17.63 -2.94 34.53
C LYS A 173 18.97 -3.20 35.21
N VAL A 174 19.69 -2.13 35.50
CA VAL A 174 20.83 -2.15 36.42
C VAL A 174 20.28 -2.78 37.71
N GLN A 175 20.72 -4.00 38.01
CA GLN A 175 20.52 -4.59 39.32
C GLN A 175 21.42 -3.80 40.27
N GLU A 176 20.79 -2.98 41.13
CA GLU A 176 21.43 -2.37 42.29
C GLU A 176 21.42 -3.36 43.47
#